data_AF-A0A7C7Y0Z9-F1
#
_entry.id   AF-A0A7C7Y0Z9-F1
#
_cell.length_a   1.000
_cell.length_b   1.000
_cell.length_c   1.000
_cell.angle_alpha   90.00
_cell.angle_beta   90.00
_cell.angle_gamma   90.00
#
_symmetry.space_group_name_H-M   'P 1'
#
loop_
_entity.id
_entity.type
_entity.pdbx_description
1 polymer ?
#
loop_
_entity_poly.entity_id
_entity_poly.type
_entity_poly.pdbx_seq_one_letter_code
_entity_poly.pdbx_strand_id
1 'polypeptide(L)'
;MTEENQNEQVADENSQVAEDSPSAHVADLNKESAGFAFGNDAVTKYPDHVRAALDYAAANRYAYGPRFRNAEINWNVVSVEPMSNNIARVRVEFVPASGFRGDPGIEYMDVDAGGAVLARRQISIPKENSPVMLMGITAFSVVLAVVLISLMTVFKPESGDPLYVRGRTLWIRAEEPKGQDYIVYNGADSEGTIQTWAMKPVDEVLNELVYVKVTLINQTSGTVNLVIDEKAATLLDGDLKTYLPVNTITTAYAAESTLQYNVPGFIPMWGSLKLNEGQQVVGMMVFEMPKGSSFTEIRWIASDSASIKYQ
;
A
#
# COMPACT_ATOMS: atom_id res chain seq x y z
N MET A 1 -25.32 58.25 23.66
CA MET A 1 -25.11 56.79 23.58
C MET A 1 -23.64 56.58 23.23
N THR A 2 -22.68 56.95 24.09
CA THR A 2 -22.62 56.77 25.57
C THR A 2 -22.60 55.28 25.91
N GLU A 3 -21.54 54.70 26.47
CA GLU A 3 -20.16 55.19 26.70
C GLU A 3 -19.28 53.96 27.06
N GLU A 4 -17.96 54.05 26.81
CA GLU A 4 -16.83 53.52 27.61
C GLU A 4 -16.83 52.09 28.25
N ASN A 5 -15.77 51.62 28.91
CA ASN A 5 -14.31 51.53 28.64
C ASN A 5 -13.69 50.77 29.85
N GLN A 6 -12.45 50.26 29.74
CA GLN A 6 -11.65 49.64 30.81
C GLN A 6 -12.19 48.27 31.33
N ASN A 7 -11.43 47.19 31.57
CA ASN A 7 -10.00 46.89 31.84
C ASN A 7 -9.65 46.75 33.34
N GLU A 8 -8.82 45.73 33.66
CA GLU A 8 -8.15 45.46 34.96
C GLU A 8 -9.07 45.13 36.18
N GLN A 9 -8.64 44.48 37.28
CA GLN A 9 -7.60 43.44 37.54
C GLN A 9 -7.75 42.88 38.99
N VAL A 10 -6.99 41.83 39.35
CA VAL A 10 -6.67 41.36 40.73
C VAL A 10 -7.80 40.61 41.48
N ALA A 11 -7.42 39.89 42.54
CA ALA A 11 -8.23 38.98 43.37
C ALA A 11 -8.25 39.45 44.86
N ASP A 12 -8.59 38.53 45.78
CA ASP A 12 -8.62 38.67 47.26
C ASP A 12 -9.72 39.63 47.80
N GLU A 13 -10.27 39.53 49.02
CA GLU A 13 -10.22 38.56 50.15
C GLU A 13 -11.61 38.64 50.87
N ASN A 14 -12.07 37.92 51.90
CA ASN A 14 -11.62 36.85 52.81
C ASN A 14 -12.88 36.15 53.39
N SER A 15 -12.84 34.87 53.78
CA SER A 15 -13.61 34.35 54.95
C SER A 15 -13.14 32.97 55.44
N GLN A 16 -12.10 32.98 56.30
CA GLN A 16 -11.92 32.18 57.54
C GLN A 16 -12.07 30.63 57.48
N VAL A 17 -11.02 29.82 57.75
CA VAL A 17 -10.35 29.49 59.06
C VAL A 17 -11.22 28.58 59.95
N ALA A 18 -10.74 27.47 60.55
CA ALA A 18 -9.38 27.00 60.88
C ALA A 18 -9.13 25.51 60.44
N GLU A 19 -7.89 25.02 60.25
CA GLU A 19 -6.98 24.32 61.22
C GLU A 19 -7.60 23.06 61.86
N ASP A 20 -6.92 21.91 62.03
CA ASP A 20 -5.48 21.67 62.29
C ASP A 20 -4.97 20.30 61.72
N SER A 21 -3.66 20.01 61.85
CA SER A 21 -2.96 18.74 61.50
C SER A 21 -1.58 18.69 62.21
N PRO A 22 -0.97 17.53 62.57
CA PRO A 22 -0.96 16.30 61.75
C PRO A 22 -0.78 14.93 62.48
N SER A 23 -0.69 13.87 61.66
CA SER A 23 0.19 12.67 61.82
C SER A 23 -0.11 11.53 62.82
N ALA A 24 -0.21 10.32 62.22
CA ALA A 24 0.32 9.02 62.67
C ALA A 24 -0.05 8.44 64.07
N HIS A 25 -0.92 7.41 64.05
CA HIS A 25 -0.66 6.21 64.86
C HIS A 25 -1.07 4.91 64.14
N VAL A 26 -0.37 3.81 64.44
CA VAL A 26 -0.60 2.47 63.84
C VAL A 26 -1.22 1.55 64.88
N ALA A 27 -2.56 1.56 64.92
CA ALA A 27 -3.46 0.57 65.50
C ALA A 27 -4.86 0.90 64.91
N ASP A 28 -5.75 -0.03 64.61
CA ASP A 28 -6.06 -1.23 65.39
C ASP A 28 -6.37 -2.44 64.48
N LEU A 29 -5.44 -3.40 64.41
CA LEU A 29 -5.65 -4.71 63.79
C LEU A 29 -6.19 -5.69 64.83
N ASN A 30 -7.48 -5.61 65.17
CA ASN A 30 -8.35 -6.76 65.49
C ASN A 30 -9.78 -6.33 65.90
N LYS A 31 -10.69 -6.30 64.92
CA LYS A 31 -12.09 -6.65 65.16
C LYS A 31 -12.46 -7.78 64.22
N GLU A 32 -12.77 -8.94 64.79
CA GLU A 32 -13.44 -10.02 64.06
C GLU A 32 -14.77 -9.49 63.51
N SER A 33 -14.89 -9.43 62.18
CA SER A 33 -16.15 -9.11 61.52
C SER A 33 -17.05 -10.34 61.57
N ALA A 34 -17.64 -10.58 62.76
CA ALA A 34 -18.44 -11.75 63.12
C ALA A 34 -19.66 -11.93 62.20
N GLY A 35 -19.40 -12.54 61.04
CA GLY A 35 -20.39 -12.74 59.98
C GLY A 35 -19.75 -12.91 58.60
N PHE A 36 -19.01 -11.90 58.13
CA PHE A 36 -18.50 -11.86 56.74
C PHE A 36 -17.66 -13.10 56.38
N ALA A 37 -17.74 -13.54 55.13
CA ALA A 37 -16.90 -14.60 54.57
C ALA A 37 -16.55 -14.33 53.10
N PHE A 38 -15.41 -14.85 52.63
CA PHE A 38 -14.88 -14.62 51.28
C PHE A 38 -14.60 -15.93 50.55
N GLY A 39 -14.81 -15.97 49.23
CA GLY A 39 -14.42 -17.10 48.38
C GLY A 39 -14.90 -18.46 48.91
N ASN A 40 -13.97 -19.42 48.97
CA ASN A 40 -14.24 -20.78 49.44
C ASN A 40 -14.75 -20.84 50.90
N ASP A 41 -14.31 -19.94 51.79
CA ASP A 41 -14.83 -19.86 53.16
C ASP A 41 -16.32 -19.49 53.16
N ALA A 42 -16.73 -18.59 52.25
CA ALA A 42 -18.14 -18.23 52.08
C ALA A 42 -18.99 -19.41 51.61
N VAL A 43 -18.45 -20.26 50.72
CA VAL A 43 -19.09 -21.51 50.29
C VAL A 43 -19.21 -22.51 51.44
N THR A 44 -18.19 -22.64 52.28
CA THR A 44 -18.18 -23.58 53.42
C THR A 44 -19.08 -23.12 54.58
N LYS A 45 -19.14 -21.81 54.84
CA LYS A 45 -19.85 -21.21 55.98
C LYS A 45 -21.33 -20.91 55.69
N TYR A 46 -21.69 -20.67 54.43
CA TYR A 46 -23.06 -20.35 53.99
C TYR A 46 -23.52 -21.21 52.79
N PRO A 47 -23.38 -22.55 52.83
CA PRO A 47 -23.55 -23.42 51.66
C PRO A 47 -24.92 -23.33 51.01
N ASP A 48 -26.01 -23.26 51.79
CA ASP A 48 -27.37 -23.22 51.24
C ASP A 48 -27.72 -21.88 50.59
N HIS A 49 -27.29 -20.75 51.17
CA HIS A 49 -27.47 -19.42 50.58
C HIS A 49 -26.68 -19.30 49.27
N VAL A 50 -25.43 -19.79 49.25
CA VAL A 50 -24.58 -19.83 48.05
C VAL A 50 -25.21 -20.71 46.96
N ARG A 51 -25.64 -21.93 47.32
CA ARG A 51 -26.30 -22.86 46.40
C ARG A 51 -27.55 -22.23 45.78
N ALA A 52 -28.44 -21.67 46.61
CA ALA A 52 -29.65 -21.01 46.13
C ALA A 52 -29.35 -19.80 45.20
N ALA A 53 -28.34 -18.99 45.50
CA ALA A 53 -27.92 -17.88 44.64
C ALA A 53 -27.39 -18.38 43.27
N LEU A 54 -26.58 -19.44 43.26
CA LEU A 54 -26.02 -20.02 42.03
C LEU A 54 -27.08 -20.75 41.20
N ASP A 55 -27.98 -21.51 41.84
CA ASP A 55 -29.11 -22.17 41.17
C ASP A 55 -30.05 -21.11 40.55
N TYR A 56 -30.35 -20.03 41.27
CA TYR A 56 -31.15 -18.91 40.75
C TYR A 56 -30.46 -18.18 39.60
N ALA A 57 -29.15 -17.93 39.69
CA ALA A 57 -28.33 -17.36 38.62
C ALA A 57 -28.37 -18.24 37.34
N ALA A 58 -28.15 -19.55 37.51
CA ALA A 58 -28.10 -20.53 36.44
C ALA A 58 -29.46 -20.76 35.75
N ALA A 59 -30.57 -20.60 36.47
CA ALA A 59 -31.93 -20.63 35.92
C ALA A 59 -32.29 -19.32 35.19
N ASN A 60 -31.86 -18.16 35.70
CA ASN A 60 -32.28 -16.84 35.19
C ASN A 60 -31.30 -16.22 34.17
N ARG A 61 -30.74 -17.02 33.26
CA ARG A 61 -29.70 -16.58 32.29
C ARG A 61 -30.13 -15.43 31.39
N TYR A 62 -31.42 -15.27 31.11
CA TYR A 62 -31.93 -14.18 30.29
C TYR A 62 -31.63 -12.80 30.89
N ALA A 63 -31.53 -12.70 32.23
CA ALA A 63 -31.30 -11.44 32.95
C ALA A 63 -29.91 -10.82 32.66
N TYR A 64 -28.91 -11.60 32.25
CA TYR A 64 -27.60 -11.07 31.84
C TYR A 64 -27.64 -10.40 30.45
N GLY A 65 -28.74 -10.56 29.70
CA GLY A 65 -28.98 -9.89 28.42
C GLY A 65 -28.59 -10.71 27.19
N PRO A 66 -28.92 -10.22 25.96
CA PRO A 66 -28.88 -11.03 24.74
C PRO A 66 -27.52 -11.62 24.39
N ARG A 67 -26.41 -10.93 24.69
CA ARG A 67 -25.04 -11.41 24.38
C ARG A 67 -24.69 -12.70 25.16
N PHE A 68 -25.30 -12.92 26.32
CA PHE A 68 -25.04 -14.09 27.18
C PHE A 68 -26.12 -15.18 27.05
N ARG A 69 -27.19 -14.96 26.27
CA ARG A 69 -28.32 -15.89 26.11
C ARG A 69 -27.90 -17.31 25.70
N ASN A 70 -26.94 -17.38 24.77
CA ASN A 70 -26.43 -18.63 24.19
C ASN A 70 -25.00 -18.94 24.69
N ALA A 71 -24.47 -18.16 25.64
CA ALA A 71 -23.16 -18.38 26.21
C ALA A 71 -23.26 -19.30 27.43
N GLU A 72 -22.26 -20.15 27.62
CA GLU A 72 -22.00 -20.73 28.93
C GLU A 72 -21.35 -19.65 29.81
N ILE A 73 -21.80 -19.56 31.06
CA ILE A 73 -21.38 -18.55 32.04
C ILE A 73 -20.75 -19.28 33.21
N ASN A 74 -19.56 -18.86 33.60
CA ASN A 74 -18.92 -19.27 34.84
C ASN A 74 -19.27 -18.25 35.93
N TRP A 75 -19.72 -18.73 37.09
CA TRP A 75 -19.98 -17.92 38.27
C TRP A 75 -18.95 -18.25 39.37
N ASN A 76 -18.41 -17.22 40.01
CA ASN A 76 -17.43 -17.31 41.09
C ASN A 76 -17.95 -16.58 42.33
N VAL A 77 -17.96 -17.23 43.50
CA VAL A 77 -18.44 -16.61 44.74
C VAL A 77 -17.34 -15.71 45.30
N VAL A 78 -17.63 -14.41 45.42
CA VAL A 78 -16.68 -13.42 45.94
C VAL A 78 -16.79 -13.32 47.46
N SER A 79 -18.02 -13.15 47.96
CA SER A 79 -18.29 -13.02 49.39
C SER A 79 -19.70 -13.45 49.77
N VAL A 80 -19.89 -13.72 51.06
CA VAL A 80 -21.20 -13.74 51.71
C VAL A 80 -21.19 -12.81 52.91
N GLU A 81 -22.15 -11.88 52.92
CA GLU A 81 -22.32 -10.82 53.91
C GLU A 81 -23.65 -11.09 54.64
N PRO A 82 -23.65 -11.64 55.88
CA PRO A 82 -24.90 -11.88 56.60
C PRO A 82 -25.56 -10.57 57.02
N MET A 83 -26.89 -10.56 56.99
CA MET A 83 -27.75 -9.42 57.25
C MET A 83 -28.72 -9.73 58.43
N SER A 84 -29.63 -8.82 58.73
CA SER A 84 -30.71 -9.07 59.69
C SER A 84 -31.63 -10.20 59.22
N ASN A 85 -32.41 -10.76 60.15
CA ASN A 85 -33.46 -11.76 59.90
C ASN A 85 -32.99 -13.06 59.22
N ASN A 86 -31.72 -13.43 59.43
CA ASN A 86 -31.07 -14.60 58.80
C ASN A 86 -31.13 -14.58 57.26
N ILE A 87 -31.01 -13.38 56.69
CA ILE A 87 -30.75 -13.15 55.26
C ILE A 87 -29.22 -13.09 55.06
N ALA A 88 -28.73 -13.59 53.93
CA ALA A 88 -27.34 -13.47 53.54
C ALA A 88 -27.21 -12.88 52.12
N ARG A 89 -26.39 -11.83 51.98
CA ARG A 89 -26.02 -11.24 50.70
C ARG A 89 -24.88 -12.06 50.08
N VAL A 90 -25.18 -12.84 49.06
CA VAL A 90 -24.18 -13.57 48.26
C VAL A 90 -23.72 -12.67 47.12
N ARG A 91 -22.43 -12.36 47.06
CA ARG A 91 -21.80 -11.59 45.96
C ARG A 91 -21.10 -12.54 45.01
N VAL A 92 -21.36 -12.38 43.71
CA VAL A 92 -20.93 -13.31 42.67
C VAL A 92 -20.32 -12.54 41.50
N GLU A 93 -19.13 -12.97 41.07
CA GLU A 93 -18.52 -12.60 39.79
C GLU A 93 -19.00 -13.55 38.69
N PHE A 94 -19.20 -13.04 37.48
CA PHE A 94 -19.61 -13.86 36.34
C PHE A 94 -18.90 -13.45 35.05
N VAL A 95 -18.56 -14.44 34.22
CA VAL A 95 -17.90 -14.27 32.91
C VAL A 95 -18.36 -15.35 31.92
N PRO A 96 -18.28 -15.13 30.59
CA PRO A 96 -18.40 -16.22 29.62
C PRO A 96 -17.32 -17.28 29.86
N ALA A 97 -17.69 -18.56 29.76
CA ALA A 97 -16.79 -19.69 30.01
C ALA A 97 -15.68 -19.86 28.94
N SER A 98 -15.81 -19.22 27.78
CA SER A 98 -14.82 -19.23 26.71
C SER A 98 -14.72 -17.89 25.98
N GLY A 99 -13.59 -17.63 25.32
CA GLY A 99 -13.35 -16.44 24.49
C GLY A 99 -13.13 -15.12 25.25
N PHE A 100 -13.59 -15.00 26.50
CA PHE A 100 -13.55 -13.75 27.26
C PHE A 100 -12.14 -13.35 27.74
N ARG A 101 -11.80 -12.07 27.59
CA ARG A 101 -10.59 -11.42 28.14
C ARG A 101 -10.91 -9.98 28.52
N GLY A 102 -10.99 -9.71 29.82
CA GLY A 102 -11.32 -8.40 30.37
C GLY A 102 -11.87 -8.48 31.79
N ASP A 103 -12.57 -7.44 32.24
CA ASP A 103 -13.05 -7.29 33.61
C ASP A 103 -14.34 -8.12 33.85
N PRO A 104 -14.47 -8.88 34.96
CA PRO A 104 -15.67 -9.67 35.25
C PRO A 104 -16.89 -8.79 35.55
N GLY A 105 -18.08 -9.32 35.28
CA GLY A 105 -19.32 -8.76 35.80
C GLY A 105 -19.49 -9.13 37.26
N ILE A 106 -20.07 -8.24 38.06
CA ILE A 106 -20.33 -8.47 39.49
C ILE A 106 -21.82 -8.27 39.74
N GLU A 107 -22.43 -9.17 40.51
CA GLU A 107 -23.77 -9.01 41.06
C GLU A 107 -23.84 -9.44 42.53
N TYR A 108 -24.95 -9.13 43.19
CA TYR A 108 -25.31 -9.76 44.46
C TYR A 108 -26.77 -10.22 44.48
N MET A 109 -27.04 -11.19 45.34
CA MET A 109 -28.37 -11.68 45.65
C MET A 109 -28.55 -11.73 47.17
N ASP A 110 -29.66 -11.19 47.68
CA ASP A 110 -30.01 -11.25 49.09
C ASP A 110 -30.94 -12.45 49.26
N VAL A 111 -30.45 -13.49 49.93
CA VAL A 111 -31.08 -14.82 50.04
C VAL A 111 -31.51 -15.07 51.48
N ASP A 112 -32.71 -15.60 51.70
CA ASP A 112 -33.19 -15.94 53.03
C ASP A 112 -32.81 -17.37 53.50
N ALA A 113 -33.12 -17.66 54.75
CA ALA A 113 -32.90 -18.95 55.40
C ALA A 113 -33.59 -20.16 54.74
N GLY A 114 -34.61 -19.92 53.89
CA GLY A 114 -35.30 -20.94 53.11
C GLY A 114 -34.72 -21.10 51.69
N GLY A 115 -33.71 -20.31 51.31
CA GLY A 115 -33.14 -20.27 49.97
C GLY A 115 -33.94 -19.40 48.98
N ALA A 116 -34.88 -18.58 49.45
CA ALA A 116 -35.59 -17.65 48.57
C ALA A 116 -34.72 -16.41 48.28
N VAL A 117 -34.55 -16.09 46.99
CA VAL A 117 -33.87 -14.86 46.57
C VAL A 117 -34.85 -13.70 46.69
N LEU A 118 -34.67 -12.87 47.74
CA LEU A 118 -35.53 -11.73 48.06
C LEU A 118 -35.19 -10.51 47.20
N ALA A 119 -33.92 -10.32 46.86
CA ALA A 119 -33.45 -9.26 45.98
C ALA A 119 -32.26 -9.73 45.14
N ARG A 120 -32.11 -9.14 43.94
CA ARG A 120 -30.95 -9.34 43.06
C ARG A 120 -30.56 -8.00 42.44
N ARG A 121 -29.26 -7.72 42.35
CA ARG A 121 -28.74 -6.53 41.69
C ARG A 121 -27.40 -6.80 40.99
N GLN A 122 -27.40 -6.60 39.68
CA GLN A 122 -26.19 -6.52 38.88
C GLN A 122 -25.50 -5.16 39.17
N ILE A 123 -24.22 -5.20 39.55
CA ILE A 123 -23.37 -4.02 39.82
C ILE A 123 -22.60 -3.65 38.55
N SER A 124 -22.04 -4.64 37.85
CA SER A 124 -21.31 -4.48 36.60
C SER A 124 -21.62 -5.61 35.62
N ILE A 125 -21.36 -5.34 34.32
CA ILE A 125 -21.48 -6.30 33.22
C ILE A 125 -20.06 -6.60 32.72
N PRO A 126 -19.72 -7.84 32.32
CA PRO A 126 -18.38 -8.19 31.87
C PRO A 126 -17.92 -7.31 30.71
N LYS A 127 -16.72 -6.77 30.81
CA LYS A 127 -16.19 -5.77 29.87
C LYS A 127 -14.96 -6.32 29.14
N GLU A 128 -15.12 -6.56 27.85
CA GLU A 128 -14.05 -7.02 26.96
C GLU A 128 -12.96 -5.95 26.82
N ASN A 129 -11.68 -6.35 26.86
CA ASN A 129 -10.56 -5.44 26.61
C ASN A 129 -10.52 -5.04 25.12
N SER A 130 -10.32 -3.75 24.84
CA SER A 130 -10.22 -3.26 23.47
C SER A 130 -8.94 -3.75 22.77
N PRO A 131 -8.99 -4.11 21.47
CA PRO A 131 -7.87 -4.75 20.77
C PRO A 131 -6.79 -3.75 20.31
N VAL A 132 -6.35 -2.86 21.19
CA VAL A 132 -5.42 -1.75 20.90
C VAL A 132 -4.12 -2.23 20.25
N MET A 133 -3.55 -3.34 20.75
CA MET A 133 -2.34 -3.95 20.18
C MET A 133 -2.55 -4.40 18.72
N LEU A 134 -3.72 -4.94 18.39
CA LEU A 134 -4.04 -5.38 17.02
C LEU A 134 -4.17 -4.18 16.07
N MET A 135 -4.79 -3.10 16.53
CA MET A 135 -4.92 -1.83 15.80
C MET A 135 -3.56 -1.18 15.53
N GLY A 136 -2.63 -1.26 16.48
CA GLY A 136 -1.25 -0.78 16.29
C GLY A 136 -0.50 -1.58 15.22
N ILE A 137 -0.62 -2.91 15.22
CA ILE A 137 0.02 -3.80 14.24
C ILE A 137 -0.54 -3.56 12.83
N THR A 138 -1.86 -3.42 12.66
CA THR A 138 -2.45 -3.17 11.33
C THR A 138 -2.07 -1.80 10.79
N ALA A 139 -2.06 -0.75 11.62
CA ALA A 139 -1.61 0.59 11.21
C ALA A 139 -0.15 0.59 10.76
N PHE A 140 0.75 -0.05 11.52
CA PHE A 140 2.16 -0.18 11.15
C PHE A 140 2.35 -0.95 9.84
N SER A 141 1.61 -2.06 9.65
CA SER A 141 1.70 -2.89 8.43
C SER A 141 1.33 -2.10 7.16
N VAL A 142 0.30 -1.25 7.22
CA VAL A 142 -0.09 -0.41 6.07
C VAL A 142 1.00 0.62 5.72
N VAL A 143 1.58 1.29 6.72
CA VAL A 143 2.69 2.25 6.49
C VAL A 143 3.92 1.54 5.91
N LEU A 144 4.29 0.39 6.47
CA LEU A 144 5.42 -0.41 5.98
C LEU A 144 5.21 -0.88 4.54
N ALA A 145 3.99 -1.31 4.18
CA ALA A 145 3.66 -1.74 2.82
C ALA A 145 3.85 -0.59 1.81
N VAL A 146 3.38 0.63 2.13
CA VAL A 146 3.59 1.81 1.25
C VAL A 146 5.08 2.09 1.06
N VAL A 147 5.87 2.10 2.14
CA VAL A 147 7.32 2.35 2.08
C VAL A 147 8.04 1.28 1.23
N LEU A 148 7.72 0.00 1.42
CA LEU A 148 8.33 -1.09 0.66
C LEU A 148 7.95 -1.06 -0.82
N ILE A 149 6.70 -0.71 -1.15
CA ILE A 149 6.25 -0.54 -2.54
C ILE A 149 7.00 0.63 -3.19
N SER A 150 7.07 1.80 -2.55
CA SER A 150 7.83 2.95 -3.09
C SER A 150 9.33 2.67 -3.24
N LEU A 151 9.92 1.86 -2.34
CA LEU A 151 11.31 1.44 -2.46
C LEU A 151 11.51 0.51 -3.69
N MET A 152 10.66 -0.51 -3.86
CA MET A 152 10.68 -1.38 -5.06
C MET A 152 10.26 -0.65 -6.36
N THR A 153 9.53 0.45 -6.20
CA THR A 153 9.36 1.61 -7.09
C THR A 153 10.60 2.11 -7.80
N VAL A 154 11.52 2.60 -6.95
CA VAL A 154 12.63 3.47 -7.31
C VAL A 154 13.93 2.68 -7.52
N PHE A 155 14.10 1.56 -6.82
CA PHE A 155 15.35 0.79 -6.81
C PHE A 155 15.29 -0.51 -7.63
N LYS A 156 14.37 -0.61 -8.61
CA LYS A 156 14.40 -1.70 -9.60
C LYS A 156 15.39 -1.37 -10.72
N PRO A 157 16.50 -2.11 -10.90
CA PRO A 157 17.19 -2.12 -12.17
C PRO A 157 16.28 -2.78 -13.23
N GLU A 158 16.27 -2.26 -14.45
CA GLU A 158 15.57 -2.90 -15.56
C GLU A 158 16.36 -4.14 -16.01
N SER A 159 15.92 -5.31 -15.53
CA SER A 159 16.56 -6.60 -15.77
C SER A 159 16.23 -7.13 -17.18
N GLY A 160 16.92 -6.63 -18.21
CA GLY A 160 16.82 -7.08 -19.60
C GLY A 160 18.03 -6.70 -20.46
N ASP A 161 17.95 -6.97 -21.77
CA ASP A 161 18.80 -6.31 -22.77
C ASP A 161 18.40 -4.81 -22.76
N PRO A 162 19.28 -3.85 -22.41
CA PRO A 162 18.92 -2.43 -22.33
C PRO A 162 18.47 -1.86 -23.69
N LEU A 163 18.82 -2.54 -24.78
CA LEU A 163 18.38 -2.22 -26.13
C LEU A 163 16.93 -2.65 -26.42
N TYR A 164 16.25 -3.36 -25.50
CA TYR A 164 14.97 -4.03 -25.71
C TYR A 164 13.88 -3.56 -24.72
N VAL A 165 13.03 -2.64 -25.16
CA VAL A 165 12.01 -1.99 -24.31
C VAL A 165 10.59 -2.36 -24.74
N ARG A 166 9.72 -2.56 -23.74
CA ARG A 166 8.31 -2.93 -23.92
C ARG A 166 7.40 -1.70 -23.90
N GLY A 167 6.78 -1.39 -25.04
CA GLY A 167 5.60 -0.53 -25.14
C GLY A 167 4.32 -1.22 -24.67
N ARG A 168 3.17 -0.56 -24.80
CA ARG A 168 1.87 -1.15 -24.39
C ARG A 168 1.39 -2.25 -25.34
N THR A 169 1.78 -2.12 -26.61
CA THR A 169 1.29 -2.87 -27.77
C THR A 169 2.45 -3.57 -28.49
N LEU A 170 3.60 -2.89 -28.60
CA LEU A 170 4.81 -3.37 -29.27
C LEU A 170 5.98 -3.57 -28.30
N TRP A 171 6.84 -4.53 -28.61
CA TRP A 171 8.20 -4.59 -28.08
C TRP A 171 9.16 -4.05 -29.14
N ILE A 172 10.10 -3.22 -28.72
CA ILE A 172 10.99 -2.47 -29.61
C ILE A 172 12.44 -2.76 -29.20
N ARG A 173 13.25 -3.20 -30.17
CA ARG A 173 14.71 -3.27 -30.05
C ARG A 173 15.33 -2.15 -30.86
N ALA A 174 16.32 -1.45 -30.34
CA ALA A 174 17.15 -0.52 -31.12
C ALA A 174 18.62 -0.76 -30.81
N GLU A 175 19.41 -1.12 -31.82
CA GLU A 175 20.85 -1.27 -31.68
C GLU A 175 21.54 0.11 -31.58
N GLU A 176 22.79 0.15 -31.13
CA GLU A 176 23.57 1.39 -31.00
C GLU A 176 23.63 2.18 -32.32
N PRO A 177 23.46 3.52 -32.30
CA PRO A 177 23.50 4.35 -33.50
C PRO A 177 24.90 4.40 -34.10
N LYS A 178 24.98 4.50 -35.43
CA LYS A 178 26.25 4.50 -36.16
C LYS A 178 26.29 5.64 -37.17
N GLY A 179 27.23 6.55 -36.96
CA GLY A 179 27.55 7.64 -37.88
C GLY A 179 28.30 7.16 -39.13
N GLN A 180 28.02 7.80 -40.27
CA GLN A 180 28.69 7.67 -41.55
C GLN A 180 28.57 8.98 -42.34
N ASP A 181 29.64 9.41 -43.04
CA ASP A 181 29.56 10.54 -43.98
C ASP A 181 28.53 10.32 -45.10
N TYR A 182 28.34 9.07 -45.53
CA TYR A 182 27.39 8.65 -46.57
C TYR A 182 26.80 7.27 -46.22
N ILE A 183 25.63 6.91 -46.73
CA ILE A 183 25.10 5.54 -46.62
C ILE A 183 24.88 4.99 -48.01
N VAL A 184 25.66 3.98 -48.39
CA VAL A 184 25.48 3.19 -49.62
C VAL A 184 24.87 1.84 -49.27
N TYR A 185 23.94 1.35 -50.06
CA TYR A 185 23.34 0.03 -49.88
C TYR A 185 22.78 -0.54 -51.20
N ASN A 186 22.58 -1.85 -51.26
CA ASN A 186 21.87 -2.49 -52.37
C ASN A 186 20.41 -2.76 -51.97
N GLY A 187 19.46 -2.36 -52.82
CA GLY A 187 18.03 -2.45 -52.53
C GLY A 187 17.20 -2.53 -53.79
N ALA A 188 16.02 -3.14 -53.68
CA ALA A 188 15.07 -3.23 -54.79
C ALA A 188 14.47 -1.86 -55.14
N ASP A 189 14.36 -1.57 -56.43
CA ASP A 189 13.50 -0.50 -56.95
C ASP A 189 12.01 -0.93 -56.95
N SER A 190 11.14 -0.06 -57.47
CA SER A 190 9.69 -0.30 -57.55
C SER A 190 9.30 -1.45 -58.48
N GLU A 191 10.20 -1.94 -59.34
CA GLU A 191 9.99 -3.09 -60.22
C GLU A 191 10.58 -4.39 -59.63
N GLY A 192 11.27 -4.29 -58.48
CA GLY A 192 11.93 -5.41 -57.81
C GLY A 192 13.38 -5.63 -58.25
N THR A 193 13.94 -4.78 -59.12
CA THR A 193 15.33 -4.90 -59.58
C THR A 193 16.28 -4.36 -58.52
N ILE A 194 17.33 -5.12 -58.19
CA ILE A 194 18.33 -4.69 -57.21
C ILE A 194 19.24 -3.63 -57.83
N GLN A 195 19.22 -2.43 -57.27
CA GLN A 195 20.10 -1.31 -57.62
C GLN A 195 21.01 -0.96 -56.43
N THR A 196 22.13 -0.28 -56.69
CA THR A 196 22.89 0.41 -55.64
C THR A 196 22.29 1.80 -55.40
N TRP A 197 21.97 2.09 -54.14
CA TRP A 197 21.42 3.35 -53.66
C TRP A 197 22.44 4.04 -52.75
N ALA A 198 22.45 5.37 -52.77
CA ALA A 198 23.24 6.19 -51.87
C ALA A 198 22.37 7.27 -51.20
N MET A 199 22.75 7.65 -49.99
CA MET A 199 22.23 8.81 -49.25
C MET A 199 23.41 9.63 -48.72
N LYS A 200 23.20 10.94 -48.59
CA LYS A 200 24.17 11.89 -48.03
C LYS A 200 23.47 12.94 -47.13
N PRO A 201 24.18 13.60 -46.21
CA PRO A 201 23.66 14.75 -45.46
C PRO A 201 23.26 15.91 -46.38
N VAL A 202 22.37 16.76 -45.90
CA VAL A 202 22.08 18.06 -46.52
C VAL A 202 23.25 19.04 -46.33
N ASP A 203 23.93 18.99 -45.18
CA ASP A 203 25.21 19.66 -44.96
C ASP A 203 26.36 18.65 -44.81
N GLU A 204 26.99 18.31 -45.95
CA GLU A 204 28.12 17.35 -46.01
C GLU A 204 29.37 17.81 -45.24
N VAL A 205 29.46 19.10 -44.88
CA VAL A 205 30.61 19.69 -44.17
C VAL A 205 30.44 19.55 -42.66
N LEU A 206 29.26 19.89 -42.14
CA LEU A 206 28.99 19.93 -40.70
C LEU A 206 28.29 18.68 -40.15
N ASN A 207 27.54 17.94 -40.97
CA ASN A 207 26.72 16.81 -40.53
C ASN A 207 27.16 15.47 -41.13
N GLU A 208 26.80 14.38 -40.45
CA GLU A 208 26.87 13.00 -40.91
C GLU A 208 25.48 12.33 -40.84
N LEU A 209 25.32 11.20 -41.53
CA LEU A 209 24.14 10.36 -41.43
C LEU A 209 24.34 9.32 -40.32
N VAL A 210 23.43 9.33 -39.33
CA VAL A 210 23.43 8.38 -38.22
C VAL A 210 22.31 7.38 -38.44
N TYR A 211 22.62 6.09 -38.59
CA TYR A 211 21.61 5.04 -38.72
C TYR A 211 21.43 4.25 -37.41
N VAL A 212 20.17 3.88 -37.14
CA VAL A 212 19.77 3.05 -35.99
C VAL A 212 19.00 1.86 -36.52
N LYS A 213 19.49 0.64 -36.23
CA LYS A 213 18.79 -0.60 -36.61
C LYS A 213 17.73 -0.92 -35.56
N VAL A 214 16.48 -0.87 -35.98
CA VAL A 214 15.28 -1.06 -35.15
C VAL A 214 14.61 -2.39 -35.50
N THR A 215 14.13 -3.09 -34.47
CA THR A 215 13.25 -4.25 -34.59
C THR A 215 11.94 -3.96 -33.85
N LEU A 216 10.81 -4.06 -34.55
CA LEU A 216 9.47 -3.88 -33.97
C LEU A 216 8.77 -5.23 -33.93
N ILE A 217 8.25 -5.63 -32.77
CA ILE A 217 7.65 -6.95 -32.54
C ILE A 217 6.27 -6.79 -31.91
N ASN A 218 5.25 -7.35 -32.56
CA ASN A 218 3.91 -7.44 -32.00
C ASN A 218 3.72 -8.82 -31.33
N GLN A 219 3.77 -8.87 -30.00
CA GLN A 219 3.60 -10.13 -29.26
C GLN A 219 2.18 -10.38 -28.73
N THR A 220 1.28 -9.38 -28.76
CA THR A 220 0.07 -9.39 -27.90
C THR A 220 -1.18 -8.76 -28.51
N SER A 221 -1.17 -8.34 -29.77
CA SER A 221 -2.30 -7.65 -30.40
C SER A 221 -2.61 -8.22 -31.78
N GLY A 222 -3.88 -8.45 -32.11
CA GLY A 222 -4.26 -9.14 -33.35
C GLY A 222 -3.66 -8.53 -34.62
N THR A 223 -3.75 -7.19 -34.76
CA THR A 223 -3.07 -6.41 -35.80
C THR A 223 -2.74 -5.00 -35.29
N VAL A 224 -1.51 -4.55 -35.49
CA VAL A 224 -1.07 -3.15 -35.31
C VAL A 224 -0.83 -2.54 -36.70
N ASN A 225 -1.33 -1.34 -36.94
CA ASN A 225 -1.00 -0.54 -38.11
C ASN A 225 0.01 0.53 -37.68
N LEU A 226 1.14 0.63 -38.38
CA LEU A 226 2.21 1.58 -38.09
C LEU A 226 2.41 2.53 -39.27
N VAL A 227 2.75 3.77 -38.96
CA VAL A 227 3.26 4.78 -39.89
C VAL A 227 4.64 5.17 -39.39
N ILE A 228 5.64 5.08 -40.26
CA ILE A 228 7.04 5.39 -39.96
C ILE A 228 7.42 6.60 -40.80
N ASP A 229 7.40 7.76 -40.16
CA ASP A 229 7.61 9.09 -40.72
C ASP A 229 8.53 9.91 -39.80
N GLU A 230 8.66 11.23 -40.05
CA GLU A 230 9.51 12.13 -39.26
C GLU A 230 9.06 12.30 -37.80
N LYS A 231 7.93 11.71 -37.39
CA LYS A 231 7.39 11.74 -36.02
C LYS A 231 7.42 10.36 -35.34
N ALA A 232 7.81 9.30 -36.05
CA ALA A 232 7.74 7.94 -35.54
C ALA A 232 8.77 7.61 -34.45
N ALA A 233 9.92 8.32 -34.46
CA ALA A 233 10.94 8.26 -33.43
C ALA A 233 11.70 9.60 -33.31
N THR A 234 12.47 9.76 -32.24
CA THR A 234 13.42 10.86 -32.06
C THR A 234 14.73 10.35 -31.47
N LEU A 235 15.86 10.87 -31.92
CA LEU A 235 17.20 10.56 -31.40
C LEU A 235 17.74 11.75 -30.60
N LEU A 236 18.32 11.50 -29.43
CA LEU A 236 18.85 12.51 -28.51
C LEU A 236 20.38 12.42 -28.45
N ASP A 237 21.06 13.56 -28.63
CA ASP A 237 22.52 13.66 -28.45
C ASP A 237 22.93 13.99 -27.00
N GLY A 238 24.25 14.01 -26.74
CA GLY A 238 24.82 14.35 -25.43
C GLY A 238 24.57 15.80 -24.98
N ASP A 239 24.29 16.72 -25.91
CA ASP A 239 23.92 18.11 -25.62
C ASP A 239 22.41 18.27 -25.35
N LEU A 240 21.69 17.15 -25.22
CA LEU A 240 20.24 17.05 -25.05
C LEU A 240 19.43 17.62 -26.23
N LYS A 241 20.05 17.79 -27.39
CA LYS A 241 19.37 18.21 -28.62
C LYS A 241 18.74 16.99 -29.31
N THR A 242 17.53 17.18 -29.81
CA THR A 242 16.68 16.12 -30.37
C THR A 242 16.61 16.23 -31.89
N TYR A 243 16.73 15.09 -32.57
CA TYR A 243 16.72 14.97 -34.04
C TYR A 243 15.59 14.06 -34.49
N LEU A 244 15.03 14.37 -35.67
CA LEU A 244 13.99 13.59 -36.34
C LEU A 244 14.60 12.71 -37.43
N PRO A 245 14.01 11.55 -37.76
CA PRO A 245 14.52 10.69 -38.81
C PRO A 245 14.25 11.31 -40.20
N VAL A 246 15.21 11.13 -41.11
CA VAL A 246 15.11 11.57 -42.50
C VAL A 246 14.39 10.54 -43.36
N ASN A 247 13.67 10.99 -44.38
CA ASN A 247 12.92 10.11 -45.29
C ASN A 247 13.88 9.34 -46.21
N THR A 248 14.21 8.11 -45.81
CA THR A 248 15.14 7.23 -46.54
C THR A 248 14.68 6.86 -47.96
N ILE A 249 13.42 7.11 -48.33
CA ILE A 249 12.90 6.85 -49.68
C ILE A 249 13.13 8.05 -50.61
N THR A 250 13.01 9.28 -50.10
CA THR A 250 13.21 10.51 -50.91
C THR A 250 14.62 11.07 -50.86
N THR A 251 15.39 10.74 -49.82
CA THR A 251 16.81 11.14 -49.69
C THR A 251 17.76 10.19 -50.44
N ALA A 252 17.30 8.98 -50.78
CA ALA A 252 18.08 8.01 -51.55
C ALA A 252 18.08 8.35 -53.06
N TYR A 253 19.25 8.20 -53.68
CA TYR A 253 19.44 8.30 -55.13
C TYR A 253 20.20 7.09 -55.66
N ALA A 254 19.98 6.73 -56.93
CA ALA A 254 20.70 5.64 -57.59
C ALA A 254 22.17 6.03 -57.79
N ALA A 255 23.09 5.10 -57.51
CA ALA A 255 24.53 5.33 -57.51
C ALA A 255 25.31 4.19 -58.20
N GLU A 256 26.55 4.44 -58.57
CA GLU A 256 27.46 3.39 -59.04
C GLU A 256 27.84 2.43 -57.89
N SER A 257 28.07 1.15 -58.21
CA SER A 257 28.33 0.14 -57.20
C SER A 257 29.72 0.32 -56.58
N THR A 258 29.75 0.58 -55.27
CA THR A 258 30.98 0.81 -54.50
C THR A 258 30.95 0.08 -53.16
N LEU A 259 32.13 -0.27 -52.64
CA LEU A 259 32.31 -0.78 -51.28
C LEU A 259 32.51 0.35 -50.26
N GLN A 260 32.83 1.57 -50.70
CA GLN A 260 33.00 2.71 -49.82
C GLN A 260 31.64 3.15 -49.26
N TYR A 261 31.56 3.33 -47.94
CA TYR A 261 30.33 3.66 -47.20
C TYR A 261 29.17 2.66 -47.37
N ASN A 262 29.44 1.45 -47.88
CA ASN A 262 28.43 0.40 -47.99
C ASN A 262 28.06 -0.16 -46.61
N VAL A 263 26.77 -0.15 -46.27
CA VAL A 263 26.23 -0.69 -45.01
C VAL A 263 25.56 -2.05 -45.29
N PRO A 264 26.21 -3.19 -44.96
CA PRO A 264 25.70 -4.50 -45.33
C PRO A 264 24.37 -4.83 -44.64
N GLY A 265 23.38 -5.25 -45.42
CA GLY A 265 22.05 -5.59 -44.90
C GLY A 265 21.23 -4.37 -44.44
N PHE A 266 21.58 -3.15 -44.89
CA PHE A 266 20.75 -1.97 -44.69
C PHE A 266 19.39 -2.14 -45.39
N ILE A 267 18.31 -1.98 -44.61
CA ILE A 267 16.92 -2.03 -45.09
C ILE A 267 16.26 -0.72 -44.65
N PRO A 268 15.94 0.22 -45.56
CA PRO A 268 15.35 1.51 -45.18
C PRO A 268 13.99 1.30 -44.49
N MET A 269 13.81 1.84 -43.28
CA MET A 269 12.56 1.76 -42.53
C MET A 269 11.77 3.08 -42.63
N TRP A 270 10.82 3.12 -43.56
CA TRP A 270 9.93 4.28 -43.76
C TRP A 270 8.57 3.85 -44.35
N GLY A 271 7.54 4.67 -44.17
CA GLY A 271 6.20 4.44 -44.71
C GLY A 271 5.26 3.65 -43.80
N SER A 272 4.17 3.14 -44.36
CA SER A 272 3.11 2.45 -43.59
C SER A 272 3.25 0.93 -43.66
N LEU A 273 3.12 0.25 -42.53
CA LEU A 273 3.18 -1.22 -42.44
C LEU A 273 2.16 -1.79 -41.46
N LYS A 274 1.93 -3.11 -41.53
CA LYS A 274 1.04 -3.84 -40.62
C LYS A 274 1.79 -5.01 -39.98
N LEU A 275 1.64 -5.18 -38.67
CA LEU A 275 2.15 -6.32 -37.91
C LEU A 275 0.99 -7.04 -37.26
N ASN A 276 0.73 -8.27 -37.65
CA ASN A 276 -0.17 -9.17 -36.93
C ASN A 276 0.50 -9.74 -35.67
N GLU A 277 -0.28 -10.39 -34.82
CA GLU A 277 0.22 -11.09 -33.63
C GLU A 277 1.34 -12.10 -34.00
N GLY A 278 2.42 -12.09 -33.23
CA GLY A 278 3.61 -12.92 -33.46
C GLY A 278 4.54 -12.42 -34.57
N GLN A 279 4.21 -11.34 -35.29
CA GLN A 279 5.05 -10.81 -36.37
C GLN A 279 6.08 -9.79 -35.87
N GLN A 280 7.18 -9.69 -36.61
CA GLN A 280 8.21 -8.67 -36.44
C GLN A 280 8.65 -8.06 -37.77
N VAL A 281 9.19 -6.84 -37.71
CA VAL A 281 9.91 -6.19 -38.81
C VAL A 281 11.26 -5.66 -38.31
N VAL A 282 12.27 -5.70 -39.17
CA VAL A 282 13.64 -5.21 -38.90
C VAL A 282 14.03 -4.25 -40.02
N GLY A 283 14.70 -3.16 -39.68
CA GLY A 283 15.23 -2.20 -40.65
C GLY A 283 16.02 -1.08 -39.97
N MET A 284 16.41 -0.08 -40.74
CA MET A 284 17.22 1.04 -40.31
C MET A 284 16.45 2.34 -40.46
N MET A 285 16.32 3.08 -39.37
CA MET A 285 16.01 4.51 -39.41
C MET A 285 17.32 5.29 -39.61
N VAL A 286 17.26 6.45 -40.26
CA VAL A 286 18.40 7.34 -40.47
C VAL A 286 18.06 8.72 -39.94
N PHE A 287 19.04 9.40 -39.36
CA PHE A 287 18.98 10.76 -38.83
C PHE A 287 20.15 11.55 -39.44
N GLU A 288 20.03 12.88 -39.52
CA GLU A 288 21.16 13.77 -39.85
C GLU A 288 21.57 14.54 -38.59
N MET A 289 22.85 14.46 -38.22
CA MET A 289 23.39 14.99 -36.96
C MET A 289 24.77 15.62 -37.19
N PRO A 290 25.20 16.61 -36.36
CA PRO A 290 26.56 17.16 -36.42
C PRO A 290 27.64 16.08 -36.29
N LYS A 291 28.75 16.24 -37.03
CA LYS A 291 29.84 15.25 -37.01
C LYS A 291 30.44 15.10 -35.61
N GLY A 292 30.49 13.86 -35.12
CA GLY A 292 31.00 13.53 -33.79
C GLY A 292 30.04 13.74 -32.63
N SER A 293 28.73 13.94 -32.88
CA SER A 293 27.71 13.87 -31.82
C SER A 293 27.74 12.51 -31.09
N SER A 294 27.66 12.53 -29.77
CA SER A 294 27.39 11.33 -28.96
C SER A 294 25.90 11.00 -28.95
N PHE A 295 25.54 9.76 -28.58
CA PHE A 295 24.16 9.27 -28.59
C PHE A 295 23.69 8.92 -27.18
N THR A 296 22.52 9.41 -26.76
CA THR A 296 22.02 9.27 -25.38
C THR A 296 20.75 8.43 -25.29
N GLU A 297 19.76 8.71 -26.12
CA GLU A 297 18.46 8.03 -26.10
C GLU A 297 17.84 7.98 -27.50
N ILE A 298 17.33 6.83 -27.93
CA ILE A 298 16.30 6.80 -28.97
C ILE A 298 14.92 6.61 -28.31
N ARG A 299 13.97 7.46 -28.70
CA ARG A 299 12.59 7.39 -28.25
C ARG A 299 11.70 7.04 -29.44
N TRP A 300 11.06 5.89 -29.35
CA TRP A 300 10.02 5.47 -30.29
C TRP A 300 8.68 6.08 -29.87
N ILE A 301 7.86 6.47 -30.85
CA ILE A 301 6.61 7.24 -30.64
C ILE A 301 5.44 6.66 -31.46
N ALA A 302 5.70 6.02 -32.61
CA ALA A 302 4.63 5.47 -33.45
C ALA A 302 3.88 4.31 -32.77
N SER A 303 2.54 4.42 -32.68
CA SER A 303 1.63 3.56 -31.91
C SER A 303 1.82 3.61 -30.39
N ASP A 304 3.04 3.45 -29.87
CA ASP A 304 3.38 3.50 -28.44
C ASP A 304 4.57 4.44 -28.20
N SER A 305 4.64 5.07 -27.02
CA SER A 305 5.87 5.70 -26.55
C SER A 305 6.76 4.70 -25.81
N ALA A 306 8.01 4.56 -26.24
CA ALA A 306 9.06 3.78 -25.58
C ALA A 306 10.41 4.53 -25.68
N SER A 307 11.34 4.30 -24.76
CA SER A 307 12.62 5.01 -24.71
C SER A 307 13.76 4.07 -24.35
N ILE A 308 14.76 4.00 -25.22
CA ILE A 308 15.94 3.12 -25.12
C ILE A 308 17.15 4.02 -24.92
N LYS A 309 17.89 3.80 -23.84
CA LYS A 309 19.07 4.61 -23.47
C LYS A 309 20.35 3.84 -23.77
N TYR A 310 21.30 4.54 -24.35
CA TYR A 310 22.65 4.04 -24.60
C TYR A 310 23.54 4.32 -23.38
N GLN A 311 24.64 3.57 -23.23
CA GLN A 311 25.56 3.63 -22.08
C GLN A 311 27.00 3.90 -22.53
#